data_AF-A0A929UBP4-F1
#
_entry.id   AF-A0A929UBP4-F1
#
_cell.length_a   1.000
_cell.length_b   1.000
_cell.length_c   1.000
_cell.angle_alpha   90.00
_cell.angle_beta   90.00
_cell.angle_gamma   90.00
#
_symmetry.space_group_name_H-M   'P 1'
#
loop_
_entity.id
_entity.type
_entity.pdbx_description
1 polymer ?
#
loop_
_entity_poly.entity_id
_entity_poly.type
_entity_poly.pdbx_seq_one_letter_code
_entity_poly.pdbx_strand_id
1 'polypeptide(L)'
;EQIRNSELILFNRCDKREDLASFKRNVKAINQKAEIVFEGAEGEIDVTLDEDLPFDLHADPIDLSGYGFGMFYLDALEHLDRYAGKRIRFTAMVLKPKDFPKNHFVPGRMAMTCCAQDMQFLGFVTEYEKADELVNKEWVLLTARVGRGHSEAYGGEGPMLFAESVKKVQQPKNPVIDFSQPV
;
A
#
# COMPACT_ATOMS: atom_id res chain seq x y z
N GLU A 1 26.63 -16.96 -18.98
CA GLU A 1 27.08 -15.66 -19.52
C GLU A 1 25.96 -14.69 -19.86
N GLN A 2 25.11 -14.91 -20.87
CA GLN A 2 24.16 -13.87 -21.32
C GLN A 2 23.24 -13.34 -20.21
N ILE A 3 22.59 -14.22 -19.44
CA ILE A 3 21.70 -13.83 -18.32
C ILE A 3 22.46 -13.12 -17.19
N ARG A 4 23.73 -13.48 -16.93
CA ARG A 4 24.52 -12.94 -15.79
C ARG A 4 24.92 -11.48 -15.95
N ASN A 5 25.00 -11.01 -17.20
CA ASN A 5 25.44 -9.67 -17.54
C ASN A 5 24.31 -8.78 -18.07
N SER A 6 23.07 -9.30 -18.16
CA SER A 6 21.90 -8.50 -18.52
C SER A 6 21.52 -7.55 -17.39
N GLU A 7 21.21 -6.30 -17.74
CA GLU A 7 20.66 -5.31 -16.81
C GLU A 7 19.13 -5.38 -16.75
N LEU A 8 18.48 -5.76 -17.85
CA LEU A 8 17.03 -5.94 -17.96
C LEU A 8 16.72 -7.32 -18.58
N ILE A 9 15.72 -8.00 -18.01
CA ILE A 9 15.19 -9.27 -18.51
C ILE A 9 13.67 -9.15 -18.59
N LEU A 10 13.15 -9.19 -19.82
CA LEU A 10 11.72 -9.11 -20.11
C LEU A 10 11.14 -10.50 -20.39
N PHE A 11 10.12 -10.88 -19.64
CA PHE A 11 9.27 -12.03 -19.92
C PHE A 11 7.97 -11.54 -20.56
N ASN A 12 7.79 -11.82 -21.85
CA ASN A 12 6.61 -11.39 -22.62
C ASN A 12 5.53 -12.48 -22.63
N ARG A 13 4.26 -12.09 -22.81
CA ARG A 13 3.05 -12.94 -22.84
C ARG A 13 2.83 -13.69 -21.53
N CYS A 14 3.05 -13.00 -20.41
CA CYS A 14 2.92 -13.52 -19.05
C CYS A 14 1.51 -13.33 -18.48
N ASP A 15 0.50 -13.81 -19.19
CA ASP A 15 -0.91 -13.60 -18.83
C ASP A 15 -1.35 -14.41 -17.59
N LYS A 16 -0.55 -15.41 -17.18
CA LYS A 16 -0.83 -16.28 -16.04
C LYS A 16 0.16 -16.01 -14.90
N ARG A 17 -0.34 -15.41 -13.81
CA ARG A 17 0.45 -14.89 -12.69
C ARG A 17 1.10 -15.96 -11.79
N GLU A 18 0.60 -17.20 -11.79
CA GLU A 18 0.95 -18.22 -10.79
C GLU A 18 2.44 -18.61 -10.78
N ASP A 19 3.12 -18.62 -11.93
CA ASP A 19 4.53 -19.04 -12.04
C ASP A 19 5.53 -17.87 -12.06
N LEU A 20 5.06 -16.63 -12.15
CA LEU A 20 5.93 -15.46 -12.37
C LEU A 20 6.90 -15.24 -11.21
N ALA A 21 6.43 -15.45 -9.97
CA ALA A 21 7.28 -15.38 -8.79
C ALA A 21 8.39 -16.45 -8.82
N SER A 22 8.10 -17.65 -9.31
CA SER A 22 9.11 -18.71 -9.45
C SER A 22 10.15 -18.35 -10.52
N PHE A 23 9.71 -17.84 -11.67
CA PHE A 23 10.62 -17.37 -12.72
C PHE A 23 11.53 -16.25 -12.23
N LYS A 24 10.97 -15.27 -11.51
CA LYS A 24 11.75 -14.17 -10.94
C LYS A 24 12.82 -14.68 -9.98
N ARG A 25 12.46 -15.55 -9.03
CA ARG A 25 13.43 -16.15 -8.09
C ARG A 25 14.54 -16.92 -8.81
N ASN A 26 14.19 -17.72 -9.81
CA ASN A 26 15.16 -18.50 -10.58
C ASN A 26 16.14 -17.60 -11.34
N VAL A 27 15.65 -16.51 -11.94
CA VAL A 27 16.52 -15.53 -12.62
C VAL A 27 17.38 -14.76 -11.61
N LYS A 28 16.81 -14.30 -10.49
CA LYS A 28 17.55 -13.60 -9.43
C LYS A 28 18.63 -14.47 -8.78
N ALA A 29 18.45 -15.78 -8.71
CA ALA A 29 19.48 -16.72 -8.26
C ALA A 29 20.71 -16.74 -9.18
N ILE A 30 20.53 -16.41 -10.46
CA ILE A 30 21.60 -16.38 -11.48
C ILE A 30 22.16 -14.95 -11.64
N ASN A 31 21.29 -13.94 -11.62
CA ASN A 31 21.62 -12.52 -11.74
C ASN A 31 20.77 -11.69 -10.78
N GLN A 32 21.33 -11.38 -9.61
CA GLN A 32 20.64 -10.56 -8.60
C GLN A 32 20.40 -9.11 -9.04
N LYS A 33 21.23 -8.59 -9.95
CA LYS A 33 21.23 -7.18 -10.37
C LYS A 33 20.23 -6.88 -11.48
N ALA A 34 19.86 -7.87 -12.30
CA ALA A 34 18.93 -7.65 -13.39
C ALA A 34 17.56 -7.17 -12.89
N GLU A 35 17.02 -6.13 -13.52
CA GLU A 35 15.62 -5.80 -13.44
C GLU A 35 14.82 -6.84 -14.24
N ILE A 36 13.72 -7.32 -13.67
CA ILE A 36 12.89 -8.37 -14.27
C ILE A 36 11.50 -7.81 -14.46
N VAL A 37 11.07 -7.73 -15.72
CA VAL A 37 9.76 -7.21 -16.13
C VAL A 37 8.94 -8.35 -16.70
N PHE A 38 7.68 -8.43 -16.27
CA PHE A 38 6.67 -9.33 -16.84
C PHE A 38 5.67 -8.49 -17.61
N GLU A 39 5.48 -8.83 -18.88
CA GLU A 39 4.58 -8.13 -19.81
C GLU A 39 3.51 -9.12 -20.30
N GLY A 40 2.24 -8.73 -20.23
CA GLY A 40 1.10 -9.46 -20.79
C GLY A 40 1.05 -9.38 -22.32
N ALA A 41 0.17 -10.17 -22.94
CA ALA A 41 0.08 -10.25 -24.39
C ALA A 41 -0.33 -8.93 -25.08
N GLU A 42 -0.96 -8.02 -24.35
CA GLU A 42 -1.35 -6.68 -24.80
C GLU A 42 -0.37 -5.57 -24.40
N GLY A 43 0.81 -5.92 -23.86
CA GLY A 43 1.83 -4.96 -23.45
C GLY A 43 1.60 -4.38 -22.03
N GLU A 44 0.64 -4.91 -21.29
CA GLU A 44 0.39 -4.54 -19.89
C GLU A 44 1.53 -5.03 -18.99
N ILE A 45 2.09 -4.12 -18.18
CA ILE A 45 3.10 -4.43 -17.18
C ILE A 45 2.42 -4.32 -15.82
N ASP A 46 1.76 -5.38 -15.40
CA ASP A 46 0.98 -5.38 -14.16
C ASP A 46 1.27 -6.63 -13.31
N VAL A 47 2.48 -6.66 -12.76
CA VAL A 47 2.92 -7.75 -11.89
C VAL A 47 3.78 -7.22 -10.75
N THR A 48 3.15 -6.54 -9.79
CA THR A 48 3.72 -6.47 -8.44
C THR A 48 3.63 -7.86 -7.83
N LEU A 49 4.76 -8.52 -7.58
CA LEU A 49 4.77 -9.81 -6.92
C LEU A 49 4.79 -9.61 -5.40
N ASP A 50 4.33 -10.62 -4.66
CA ASP A 50 4.38 -10.60 -3.19
C ASP A 50 5.80 -10.31 -2.67
N GLU A 51 6.83 -10.80 -3.37
CA GLU A 51 8.25 -10.58 -3.05
C GLU A 51 8.78 -9.17 -3.39
N ASP A 52 8.00 -8.36 -4.11
CA ASP A 52 8.31 -6.95 -4.39
C ASP A 52 7.78 -5.98 -3.34
N LEU A 53 6.89 -6.45 -2.47
CA LEU A 53 6.28 -5.60 -1.46
C LEU A 53 7.25 -5.39 -0.29
N PRO A 54 7.32 -4.18 0.28
CA PRO A 54 8.21 -3.87 1.41
C PRO A 54 7.67 -4.38 2.75
N PHE A 55 6.75 -5.34 2.74
CA PHE A 55 6.08 -5.92 3.90
C PHE A 55 5.66 -7.38 3.61
N ASP A 56 5.46 -8.16 4.66
CA ASP A 56 5.01 -9.55 4.57
C ASP A 56 3.48 -9.64 4.43
N LEU A 57 2.98 -10.02 3.26
CA LEU A 57 1.55 -10.23 2.99
C LEU A 57 0.90 -11.35 3.80
N HIS A 58 1.69 -12.25 4.39
CA HIS A 58 1.21 -13.39 5.17
C HIS A 58 1.16 -13.11 6.68
N ALA A 59 1.69 -11.97 7.13
CA ALA A 59 1.61 -11.56 8.52
C ALA A 59 0.18 -11.20 8.94
N ASP A 60 -0.15 -11.43 10.22
CA ASP A 60 -1.42 -11.03 10.82
C ASP A 60 -1.17 -10.36 12.19
N PRO A 61 -1.23 -9.01 12.27
CA PRO A 61 -1.47 -8.07 11.17
C PRO A 61 -0.23 -7.88 10.28
N ILE A 62 -0.44 -7.45 9.03
CA ILE A 62 0.61 -6.90 8.17
C ILE A 62 1.06 -5.56 8.75
N ASP A 63 2.31 -5.49 9.21
CA ASP A 63 2.91 -4.27 9.73
C ASP A 63 3.42 -3.38 8.59
N LEU A 64 2.83 -2.20 8.43
CA LEU A 64 3.21 -1.24 7.38
C LEU A 64 4.06 -0.11 7.96
N SER A 65 5.29 0.01 7.47
CA SER A 65 6.14 1.18 7.69
C SER A 65 5.57 2.42 6.97
N GLY A 66 6.21 3.59 7.08
CA GLY A 66 5.79 4.77 6.30
C GLY A 66 5.77 4.49 4.79
N TYR A 67 6.89 4.01 4.24
CA TYR A 67 6.98 3.63 2.84
C TYR A 67 6.08 2.43 2.50
N GLY A 68 6.01 1.43 3.38
CA GLY A 68 5.13 0.28 3.21
C GLY A 68 3.65 0.66 3.14
N PHE A 69 3.20 1.64 3.93
CA PHE A 69 1.86 2.17 3.82
C PHE A 69 1.63 2.87 2.48
N GLY A 70 2.62 3.60 1.97
CA GLY A 70 2.56 4.23 0.65
C GLY A 70 2.38 3.21 -0.48
N MET A 71 3.18 2.14 -0.47
CA MET A 71 3.06 1.04 -1.45
C MET A 71 1.75 0.29 -1.30
N PHE A 72 1.33 -0.02 -0.08
CA PHE A 72 0.01 -0.60 0.21
C PHE A 72 -1.11 0.30 -0.32
N TYR A 73 -1.01 1.62 -0.13
CA TYR A 73 -2.04 2.56 -0.57
C TYR A 73 -2.24 2.51 -2.09
N LEU A 74 -1.15 2.57 -2.85
CA LEU A 74 -1.20 2.55 -4.31
C LEU A 74 -1.69 1.18 -4.83
N ASP A 75 -1.10 0.10 -4.33
CA ASP A 75 -1.40 -1.26 -4.79
C ASP A 75 -2.83 -1.68 -4.42
N ALA A 76 -3.34 -1.30 -3.25
CA ALA A 76 -4.71 -1.67 -2.83
C ALA A 76 -5.82 -0.93 -3.61
N LEU A 77 -5.52 0.17 -4.29
CA LEU A 77 -6.48 0.86 -5.16
C LEU A 77 -6.75 0.07 -6.44
N GLU A 78 -5.75 -0.66 -6.94
CA GLU A 78 -5.85 -1.46 -8.18
C GLU A 78 -6.09 -2.94 -7.88
N HIS A 79 -5.44 -3.47 -6.84
CA HIS A 79 -5.37 -4.89 -6.49
C HIS A 79 -6.02 -5.19 -5.12
N LEU A 80 -7.19 -4.62 -4.83
CA LEU A 80 -7.89 -4.78 -3.54
C LEU A 80 -8.05 -6.24 -3.10
N ASP A 81 -8.25 -7.15 -4.06
CA ASP A 81 -8.43 -8.59 -3.81
C ASP A 81 -7.24 -9.23 -3.10
N ARG A 82 -6.03 -8.68 -3.28
CA ARG A 82 -4.82 -9.09 -2.57
C ARG A 82 -4.92 -8.86 -1.06
N TYR A 83 -5.67 -7.85 -0.64
CA TYR A 83 -5.72 -7.38 0.75
C TYR A 83 -7.05 -7.62 1.44
N ALA A 84 -8.15 -7.78 0.69
CA ALA A 84 -9.48 -7.98 1.23
C ALA A 84 -9.51 -9.09 2.30
N GLY A 85 -10.04 -8.77 3.48
CA GLY A 85 -10.12 -9.67 4.63
C GLY A 85 -8.87 -9.74 5.51
N LYS A 86 -7.71 -9.25 5.04
CA LYS A 86 -6.47 -9.21 5.84
C LYS A 86 -6.49 -8.09 6.87
N ARG A 87 -5.70 -8.25 7.92
CA ARG A 87 -5.50 -7.26 8.98
C ARG A 87 -4.20 -6.51 8.73
N ILE A 88 -4.24 -5.19 8.84
CA ILE A 88 -3.08 -4.31 8.67
C ILE A 88 -2.86 -3.49 9.94
N ARG A 89 -1.62 -3.12 10.22
CA ARG A 89 -1.25 -2.23 11.32
C ARG A 89 -0.28 -1.17 10.86
N PHE A 90 -0.59 0.10 11.13
CA PHE A 90 0.22 1.23 10.69
C PHE A 90 0.01 2.48 11.55
N THR A 91 1.01 3.36 11.55
CA THR A 91 0.95 4.68 12.20
C THR A 91 0.47 5.72 11.21
N ALA A 92 -0.61 6.44 11.57
CA ALA A 92 -1.30 7.38 10.71
C ALA A 92 -1.71 8.66 11.43
N MET A 93 -1.85 9.73 10.67
CA MET A 93 -2.51 10.96 11.12
C MET A 93 -4.02 10.84 10.85
N VAL A 94 -4.83 11.21 11.83
CA VAL A 94 -6.29 11.26 11.71
C VAL A 94 -6.69 12.50 10.93
N LEU A 95 -7.46 12.32 9.85
CA LEU A 95 -8.27 13.39 9.27
C LEU A 95 -9.75 13.16 9.57
N LYS A 96 -10.39 14.19 10.11
CA LYS A 96 -11.83 14.20 10.39
C LYS A 96 -12.41 15.58 10.02
N PRO A 97 -12.85 15.76 8.76
CA PRO A 97 -13.60 16.95 8.34
C PRO A 97 -14.86 17.15 9.19
N LYS A 98 -15.34 18.39 9.30
CA LYS A 98 -16.51 18.72 10.16
C LYS A 98 -17.79 17.98 9.75
N ASP A 99 -17.96 17.72 8.46
CA ASP A 99 -19.16 17.11 7.88
C ASP A 99 -18.95 15.62 7.53
N PHE A 100 -17.93 14.97 8.10
CA PHE A 100 -17.65 13.57 7.82
C PHE A 100 -18.70 12.65 8.46
N PRO A 101 -19.07 11.52 7.83
CA PRO A 101 -20.06 10.60 8.38
C PRO A 101 -19.75 10.17 9.81
N LYS A 102 -20.80 9.94 10.61
CA LYS A 102 -20.65 9.37 11.97
C LYS A 102 -19.89 8.05 11.89
N ASN A 103 -19.12 7.76 12.93
CA ASN A 103 -18.30 6.54 13.03
C ASN A 103 -17.27 6.39 11.90
N HIS A 104 -16.94 7.45 11.17
CA HIS A 104 -15.92 7.41 10.13
C HIS A 104 -14.82 8.44 10.38
N PHE A 105 -13.62 8.12 9.91
CA PHE A 105 -12.48 9.02 9.82
C PHE A 105 -11.54 8.55 8.71
N VAL A 106 -10.54 9.37 8.37
CA VAL A 106 -9.53 9.03 7.36
C VAL A 106 -8.14 8.99 8.01
N PRO A 107 -7.65 7.83 8.45
CA PRO A 107 -6.24 7.63 8.79
C PRO A 107 -5.41 7.66 7.52
N GLY A 108 -4.31 8.42 7.56
CA GLY A 108 -3.41 8.49 6.43
C GLY A 108 -2.08 9.14 6.74
N ARG A 109 -1.31 9.38 5.68
CA ARG A 109 0.02 9.97 5.73
C ARG A 109 0.16 11.01 4.64
N MET A 110 0.89 12.09 4.95
CA MET A 110 1.38 12.97 3.90
C MET A 110 2.43 12.22 3.09
N ALA A 111 2.37 12.35 1.77
CA ALA A 111 3.33 11.79 0.84
C ALA A 111 3.87 12.88 -0.08
N MET A 112 5.15 12.79 -0.40
CA MET A 112 5.85 13.59 -1.38
C MET A 112 6.18 12.70 -2.57
N THR A 113 5.60 13.02 -3.73
CA THR A 113 5.70 12.21 -4.95
C THR A 113 6.89 12.66 -5.81
N CYS A 114 7.03 13.96 -6.06
CA CYS A 114 8.05 14.51 -6.96
C CYS A 114 8.91 15.61 -6.31
N CYS A 115 8.30 16.52 -5.55
CA CYS A 115 9.01 17.60 -4.86
C CYS A 115 8.23 18.06 -3.63
N ALA A 116 8.87 18.85 -2.75
CA ALA A 116 8.24 19.31 -1.50
C ALA A 116 6.96 20.16 -1.70
N GLN A 117 6.72 20.65 -2.91
CA GLN A 117 5.50 21.39 -3.28
C GLN A 117 4.36 20.48 -3.73
N ASP A 118 4.65 19.22 -4.08
CA ASP A 118 3.67 18.20 -4.47
C ASP A 118 3.45 17.22 -3.32
N MET A 119 2.78 17.71 -2.28
CA MET A 119 2.39 16.92 -1.12
C MET A 119 0.92 16.52 -1.21
N GLN A 120 0.67 15.22 -1.07
CA GLN A 120 -0.68 14.65 -1.05
C GLN A 120 -0.94 13.92 0.25
N PHE A 121 -2.19 13.87 0.68
CA PHE A 121 -2.58 13.04 1.82
C PHE A 121 -3.14 11.71 1.31
N LEU A 122 -2.43 10.62 1.60
CA LEU A 122 -2.84 9.27 1.25
C LEU A 122 -3.56 8.66 2.44
N GLY A 123 -4.83 8.30 2.29
CA GLY A 123 -5.61 7.74 3.39
C GLY A 123 -6.87 7.00 2.92
N PHE A 124 -7.31 6.06 3.74
CA PHE A 124 -8.50 5.26 3.46
C PHE A 124 -9.67 5.69 4.32
N VAL A 125 -10.88 5.67 3.77
CA VAL A 125 -12.08 5.83 4.58
C VAL A 125 -12.15 4.65 5.56
N THR A 126 -12.24 4.96 6.85
CA THR A 126 -12.19 3.97 7.92
C THR A 126 -13.40 4.08 8.82
N GLU A 127 -14.11 2.97 8.98
CA GLU A 127 -15.21 2.84 9.93
C GLU A 127 -14.65 2.49 11.32
N TYR A 128 -15.13 3.19 12.34
CA TYR A 128 -14.78 2.99 13.74
C TYR A 128 -15.87 3.54 14.67
N GLU A 129 -16.44 2.68 15.51
CA GLU A 129 -17.52 3.07 16.46
C GLU A 129 -17.14 4.23 17.38
N LYS A 130 -15.85 4.38 17.70
CA LYS A 130 -15.34 5.46 18.58
C LYS A 130 -14.65 6.58 17.81
N ALA A 131 -14.98 6.78 16.54
CA ALA A 131 -14.41 7.87 15.74
C ALA A 131 -14.68 9.26 16.35
N ASP A 132 -15.70 9.40 17.21
CA ASP A 132 -16.02 10.64 17.93
C ASP A 132 -15.05 10.98 19.07
N GLU A 133 -14.27 10.00 19.54
CA GLU A 133 -13.21 10.22 20.52
C GLU A 133 -11.91 10.75 19.87
N LEU A 134 -11.81 10.66 18.54
CA LEU A 134 -10.61 11.05 17.79
C LEU A 134 -10.58 12.55 17.49
N VAL A 135 -9.39 13.13 17.63
CA VAL A 135 -9.09 14.53 17.37
C VAL A 135 -8.40 14.66 16.02
N ASN A 136 -8.89 15.58 15.19
CA ASN A 136 -8.29 15.87 13.90
C ASN A 136 -6.79 16.23 14.03
N LYS A 137 -5.96 15.67 13.14
CA LYS A 137 -4.50 15.76 13.10
C LYS A 137 -3.74 15.05 14.22
N GLU A 138 -4.41 14.29 15.10
CA GLU A 138 -3.67 13.45 16.05
C GLU A 138 -3.08 12.21 15.36
N TRP A 139 -2.04 11.65 15.98
CA TRP A 139 -1.37 10.46 15.48
C TRP A 139 -1.84 9.22 16.23
N VAL A 140 -2.14 8.17 15.47
CA VAL A 140 -2.64 6.90 15.99
C VAL A 140 -1.88 5.72 15.39
N LEU A 141 -1.69 4.68 16.19
CA LEU A 141 -1.40 3.34 15.72
C LEU A 141 -2.73 2.63 15.50
N LEU A 142 -3.06 2.40 14.22
CA LEU A 142 -4.28 1.75 13.79
C LEU A 142 -4.01 0.26 13.54
N THR A 143 -4.90 -0.60 13.99
CA THR A 143 -5.06 -1.97 13.47
C THR A 143 -6.46 -2.09 12.88
N ALA A 144 -6.56 -2.51 11.63
CA ALA A 144 -7.83 -2.56 10.91
C ALA A 144 -7.87 -3.76 9.95
N ARG A 145 -9.08 -4.18 9.62
CA ARG A 145 -9.33 -5.14 8.53
C ARG A 145 -9.59 -4.39 7.23
N VAL A 146 -8.97 -4.84 6.15
CA VAL A 146 -9.23 -4.31 4.81
C VAL A 146 -10.49 -4.96 4.25
N GLY A 147 -11.36 -4.17 3.64
CA GLY A 147 -12.54 -4.67 2.93
C GLY A 147 -12.94 -3.77 1.77
N ARG A 148 -14.04 -4.13 1.12
CA ARG A 148 -14.64 -3.33 0.06
C ARG A 148 -15.74 -2.46 0.65
N GLY A 149 -15.84 -1.22 0.19
CA GLY A 149 -16.89 -0.32 0.60
C GLY A 149 -17.09 0.84 -0.39
N HIS A 150 -18.23 1.49 -0.30
CA HIS A 150 -18.57 2.60 -1.18
C HIS A 150 -18.16 3.93 -0.55
N SER A 151 -17.48 4.78 -1.32
CA SER A 151 -17.15 6.14 -0.89
C SER A 151 -17.13 7.08 -2.08
N GLU A 152 -17.66 8.28 -1.90
CA GLU A 152 -17.60 9.35 -2.90
C GLU A 152 -16.16 9.72 -3.27
N ALA A 153 -15.21 9.56 -2.33
CA ALA A 153 -13.79 9.79 -2.59
C ALA A 153 -13.21 8.84 -3.66
N TYR A 154 -13.81 7.66 -3.83
CA TYR A 154 -13.42 6.70 -4.85
C TYR A 154 -14.30 6.78 -6.11
N GLY A 155 -15.34 7.62 -6.12
CA GLY A 155 -16.33 7.66 -7.19
C GLY A 155 -17.11 6.35 -7.35
N GLY A 156 -17.12 5.49 -6.34
CA GLY A 156 -17.61 4.12 -6.46
C GLY A 156 -17.23 3.20 -5.29
N GLU A 157 -17.20 1.90 -5.57
CA GLU A 157 -16.66 0.88 -4.67
C GLU A 157 -15.13 0.92 -4.67
N GLY A 158 -14.52 0.83 -3.49
CA GLY A 158 -13.08 0.85 -3.32
C GLY A 158 -12.64 0.28 -1.97
N PRO A 159 -11.34 0.33 -1.67
CA PRO A 159 -10.80 -0.11 -0.39
C PRO A 159 -11.31 0.74 0.77
N MET A 160 -11.91 0.07 1.76
CA MET A 160 -12.24 0.65 3.06
C MET A 160 -11.58 -0.13 4.18
N LEU A 161 -11.35 0.55 5.31
CA LEU A 161 -10.82 -0.07 6.51
C LEU A 161 -11.89 -0.15 7.59
N PHE A 162 -11.89 -1.26 8.33
CA PHE A 162 -12.73 -1.47 9.50
C PHE A 162 -11.83 -1.53 10.71
N ALA A 163 -11.80 -0.46 11.51
CA ALA A 163 -10.87 -0.32 12.62
C ALA A 163 -11.21 -1.27 13.77
N GLU A 164 -10.23 -2.06 14.18
CA GLU A 164 -10.33 -2.96 15.34
C GLU A 164 -9.70 -2.34 16.58
N SER A 165 -8.61 -1.57 16.41
CA SER A 165 -7.93 -0.88 17.50
C SER A 165 -7.31 0.43 17.03
N VAL A 166 -7.55 1.51 17.76
CA VAL A 166 -6.95 2.82 17.54
C VAL A 166 -6.26 3.27 18.83
N LYS A 167 -4.93 3.40 18.81
CA LYS A 167 -4.16 3.82 19.98
C LYS A 167 -3.45 5.14 19.68
N LYS A 168 -3.65 6.15 20.52
CA LYS A 168 -2.94 7.42 20.39
C LYS A 168 -1.43 7.21 20.55
N VAL A 169 -0.65 7.79 19.66
CA VAL A 169 0.81 7.77 19.68
C VAL A 169 1.37 9.17 19.42
N GLN A 170 2.67 9.34 19.65
CA GLN A 170 3.36 10.55 19.21
C GLN A 170 3.54 10.53 17.70
N GLN A 171 3.70 11.73 17.11
CA GLN A 171 4.08 11.86 15.71
C GLN A 171 5.36 11.05 15.43
N PRO A 172 5.39 10.23 14.36
CA PRO A 172 6.59 9.48 14.00
C PRO A 172 7.71 10.41 13.56
N LYS A 173 8.96 9.99 13.76
CA LYS A 173 10.16 10.75 13.34
C LYS A 173 10.11 11.19 11.89
N ASN A 174 9.61 10.31 11.02
CA ASN A 174 9.38 10.58 9.61
C ASN A 174 7.85 10.65 9.38
N PRO A 175 7.25 11.85 9.46
CA PRO A 175 5.80 12.01 9.29
C PRO A 175 5.35 11.94 7.83
N VAL A 176 6.23 12.31 6.90
CA VAL A 176 5.98 12.32 5.46
C VAL A 176 6.59 11.07 4.82
N ILE A 177 5.87 10.47 3.88
CA ILE A 177 6.37 9.42 2.99
C ILE A 177 7.08 10.10 1.84
N ASP A 178 8.33 9.75 1.60
CA ASP A 178 9.11 10.29 0.50
C ASP A 178 9.24 9.20 -0.57
N PHE A 179 8.59 9.40 -1.73
CA PHE A 179 8.74 8.53 -2.90
C PHE A 179 9.88 8.99 -3.83
N SER A 180 10.47 10.16 -3.59
CA SER A 180 11.51 10.73 -4.44
C SER A 180 12.89 10.11 -4.21
N GLN A 181 13.06 9.37 -3.11
CA GLN A 181 14.31 8.68 -2.80
C GLN A 181 14.09 7.16 -2.89
N PRO A 182 14.89 6.43 -3.70
CA PRO A 182 14.84 4.98 -3.71
C PRO A 182 15.28 4.44 -2.35
N VAL A 183 14.55 3.45 -1.84
CA VAL A 183 14.83 2.74 -0.58
C VAL A 183 16.00 1.78 -0.77
#